data_AF-A0A963E358-F1
#
_entry.id   AF-A0A963E358-F1
#
_cell.length_a   1.000
_cell.length_b   1.000
_cell.length_c   1.000
_cell.angle_alpha   90.00
_cell.angle_beta   90.00
_cell.angle_gamma   90.00
#
_symmetry.space_group_name_H-M   'P 1'
#
loop_
_entity.id
_entity.type
_entity.pdbx_description
1 polymer ?
#
loop_
_entity_poly.entity_id
_entity_poly.type
_entity_poly.pdbx_seq_one_letter_code
_entity_poly.pdbx_strand_id
1 'polypeptide(L)'
;ALPRYLRWLQTQLDSHGGEFFADHRLTIADLKTFVTLRWLGSGKLDHIPGDLVETVAPKLKEYVNRVASLPAIAQFHANGGSS
;
A
#
# COMPACT_ATOMS: atom_id res chain seq x y z
N ALA A 1 7.55 -3.08 -16.44
CA ALA A 1 7.56 -4.10 -15.37
C ALA A 1 6.63 -3.71 -14.21
N LEU A 2 6.73 -2.49 -13.68
CA LEU A 2 5.98 -2.05 -12.50
C LEU A 2 4.43 -2.18 -12.61
N PRO A 3 3.74 -1.75 -13.68
CA PRO A 3 2.29 -1.91 -13.76
C PRO A 3 1.82 -3.38 -13.73
N ARG A 4 2.62 -4.29 -14.29
CA ARG A 4 2.33 -5.74 -14.25
C ARG A 4 2.45 -6.28 -12.83
N TYR A 5 3.48 -5.84 -12.10
CA TYR A 5 3.65 -6.19 -10.69
C TYR A 5 2.50 -5.68 -9.83
N LEU A 6 2.06 -4.43 -10.01
CA LEU A 6 0.92 -3.86 -9.27
C LEU A 6 -0.37 -4.64 -9.50
N ARG A 7 -0.67 -5.04 -10.74
CA ARG A 7 -1.84 -5.88 -11.04
C ARG A 7 -1.74 -7.28 -10.42
N TRP A 8 -0.56 -7.89 -10.48
CA TRP A 8 -0.31 -9.17 -9.83
C TRP A 8 -0.48 -9.06 -8.30
N LEU A 9 0.07 -8.02 -7.69
CA LEU A 9 -0.01 -7.80 -6.25
C LEU A 9 -1.47 -7.56 -5.81
N GLN A 10 -2.27 -6.82 -6.61
CA GLN A 10 -3.71 -6.72 -6.38
C GLN A 10 -4.41 -8.07 -6.43
N THR A 11 -4.03 -8.93 -7.38
CA THR A 11 -4.58 -10.29 -7.50
C THR A 11 -4.23 -11.14 -6.28
N GLN A 12 -3.04 -10.98 -5.71
CA GLN A 12 -2.67 -11.64 -4.46
C GLN A 12 -3.53 -11.12 -3.31
N LEU A 13 -3.66 -9.81 -3.15
CA LEU A 13 -4.51 -9.21 -2.11
C LEU A 13 -5.94 -9.77 -2.18
N ASP A 14 -6.54 -9.82 -3.37
CA ASP A 14 -7.87 -10.38 -3.59
C ASP A 14 -7.94 -11.88 -3.22
N SER A 15 -6.93 -12.66 -3.62
CA SER A 15 -6.85 -14.10 -3.30
C SER A 15 -6.76 -14.38 -1.80
N HIS A 16 -6.28 -13.42 -1.01
CA HIS A 16 -6.13 -13.51 0.45
C HIS A 16 -7.29 -12.83 1.21
N GLY A 17 -8.41 -12.53 0.55
CA GLY A 17 -9.61 -11.97 1.17
C GLY A 17 -9.71 -10.44 1.13
N GLY A 18 -8.75 -9.75 0.51
CA GLY A 18 -8.84 -8.31 0.21
C GLY A 18 -8.47 -7.37 1.37
N GLU A 19 -8.38 -7.88 2.59
CA GLU A 19 -8.14 -7.07 3.79
C GLU A 19 -6.65 -6.91 4.13
N PHE A 20 -5.92 -8.03 4.16
CA PHE A 20 -4.48 -8.09 4.42
C PHE A 20 -3.84 -9.15 3.53
N PHE A 21 -2.52 -9.07 3.35
CA PHE A 21 -1.80 -10.06 2.52
C PHE A 21 -1.59 -11.41 3.22
N ALA A 22 -1.64 -11.45 4.54
CA ALA A 22 -1.39 -12.68 5.31
C ALA A 22 -2.25 -12.74 6.58
N ASP A 23 -2.56 -13.96 7.03
CA ASP A 23 -3.22 -14.27 8.31
C ASP A 23 -4.54 -13.53 8.60
N HIS A 24 -5.17 -12.89 7.62
CA HIS A 24 -6.35 -12.01 7.81
C HIS A 24 -6.15 -10.94 8.90
N ARG A 25 -4.90 -10.50 9.11
CA ARG A 25 -4.54 -9.46 10.09
C ARG A 25 -3.33 -8.69 9.61
N LEU A 26 -3.08 -7.53 10.21
CA LEU A 26 -1.87 -6.77 9.93
C LEU A 26 -0.61 -7.57 10.31
N THR A 27 0.25 -7.84 9.33
CA THR A 27 1.55 -8.51 9.54
C THR A 27 2.73 -7.65 9.08
N ILE A 28 3.97 -8.14 9.26
CA ILE A 28 5.18 -7.49 8.73
C ILE A 28 5.13 -7.39 7.19
N ALA A 29 4.51 -8.35 6.51
CA ALA A 29 4.35 -8.31 5.05
C ALA A 29 3.50 -7.11 4.64
N ASP A 30 2.43 -6.85 5.39
CA ASP A 30 1.56 -5.70 5.16
C ASP A 30 2.28 -4.37 5.40
N LEU A 31 3.06 -4.26 6.49
CA LEU A 31 3.81 -3.04 6.78
C LEU A 31 4.82 -2.69 5.68
N LYS A 32 5.58 -3.68 5.19
CA LYS A 32 6.53 -3.49 4.08
C LYS A 32 5.81 -3.10 2.80
N THR A 33 4.69 -3.75 2.52
CA THR A 33 3.89 -3.48 1.31
C THR A 33 3.28 -2.09 1.36
N PHE A 34 2.73 -1.68 2.51
CA PHE A 34 2.20 -0.35 2.76
C PHE A 34 3.23 0.75 2.50
N VAL A 35 4.43 0.64 3.11
CA VAL A 35 5.50 1.65 2.92
C VAL A 35 5.91 1.73 1.45
N THR A 36 6.06 0.59 0.78
CA THR A 36 6.44 0.52 -0.64
C THR A 36 5.39 1.19 -1.54
N LEU A 37 4.11 0.85 -1.35
CA LEU A 37 3.01 1.42 -2.14
C LEU A 37 2.81 2.91 -1.87
N ARG A 38 3.00 3.37 -0.63
CA ARG A 38 2.94 4.78 -0.28
C ARG A 38 4.06 5.57 -0.94
N TRP A 39 5.26 5.02 -1.02
CA TRP A 39 6.38 5.63 -1.74
C TRP A 39 6.12 5.70 -3.23
N LEU A 40 5.63 4.60 -3.83
CA LEU A 40 5.26 4.55 -5.26
C LEU A 40 4.14 5.55 -5.62
N GLY A 41 3.12 5.67 -4.75
CA GLY A 41 2.02 6.62 -4.91
C GLY A 41 2.29 8.03 -4.36
N SER A 42 3.54 8.35 -3.99
CA SER A 42 3.87 9.65 -3.39
C SER A 42 3.95 10.79 -4.43
N GLY A 43 4.08 10.45 -5.71
CA GLY A 43 4.33 11.42 -6.79
C GLY A 43 5.73 12.06 -6.74
N LYS A 44 6.62 11.62 -5.84
CA LYS A 44 8.00 12.14 -5.70
C LYS A 44 9.03 11.36 -6.51
N LEU A 45 8.60 10.37 -7.29
CA LEU A 45 9.49 9.51 -8.06
C LEU A 45 9.62 10.02 -9.49
N ASP A 46 10.86 10.21 -9.93
CA ASP A 46 11.15 10.62 -11.29
C ASP A 46 10.53 9.63 -12.28
N HIS A 47 9.80 10.17 -13.26
CA HIS A 47 9.15 9.41 -14.33
C HIS A 47 8.03 8.44 -13.91
N ILE A 48 7.63 8.41 -12.63
CA ILE A 48 6.51 7.59 -12.16
C ILE A 48 5.32 8.51 -11.81
N PRO A 49 4.17 8.36 -12.49
CA PRO A 49 2.97 9.11 -12.14
C PRO A 49 2.55 8.84 -10.69
N GLY A 50 2.23 9.89 -9.92
CA GLY A 50 1.80 9.75 -8.53
C GLY A 50 0.48 9.00 -8.35
N ASP A 51 -0.34 8.97 -9.40
CA ASP A 51 -1.61 8.25 -9.49
C ASP A 51 -1.45 6.82 -10.04
N LEU A 52 -0.23 6.35 -10.33
CA LEU A 52 -0.01 5.05 -10.97
C LEU A 52 -0.66 3.89 -10.20
N VAL A 53 -0.55 3.89 -8.87
CA VAL A 53 -1.12 2.83 -8.02
C VAL A 53 -2.65 2.84 -8.12
N GLU A 54 -3.27 4.01 -8.08
CA GLU A 54 -4.71 4.18 -8.18
C GLU A 54 -5.22 3.76 -9.57
N THR A 55 -4.56 4.21 -10.63
CA THR A 55 -4.95 3.93 -12.01
C THR A 55 -4.75 2.45 -12.40
N VAL A 56 -3.70 1.80 -11.91
CA VAL A 56 -3.37 0.41 -12.31
C VAL A 56 -3.93 -0.64 -11.35
N ALA A 57 -4.06 -0.31 -10.07
CA ALA A 57 -4.42 -1.25 -9.01
C ALA A 57 -5.24 -0.55 -7.89
N PRO A 58 -6.47 -0.10 -8.18
CA PRO A 58 -7.28 0.70 -7.27
C PRO A 58 -7.51 0.04 -5.90
N LYS A 59 -7.61 -1.30 -5.83
CA LYS A 59 -7.78 -1.98 -4.54
C LYS A 59 -6.52 -1.94 -3.68
N LEU A 60 -5.33 -1.81 -4.29
CA LEU A 60 -4.10 -1.55 -3.53
C LEU A 60 -4.11 -0.14 -2.93
N LYS A 61 -4.71 0.84 -3.62
CA LYS A 61 -4.91 2.18 -3.07
C LYS A 61 -5.87 2.16 -1.88
N GLU A 62 -6.98 1.43 -1.98
CA GLU A 62 -7.92 1.22 -0.86
C GLU A 62 -7.24 0.53 0.33
N TYR A 63 -6.46 -0.52 0.07
CA TYR A 63 -5.65 -1.19 1.07
C TYR A 63 -4.68 -0.25 1.78
N VAL A 64 -3.94 0.58 1.02
CA VAL A 64 -3.03 1.58 1.60
C VAL A 64 -3.77 2.56 2.50
N ASN A 65 -4.93 3.05 2.06
CA ASN A 65 -5.75 3.96 2.86
C ASN A 65 -6.21 3.28 4.16
N ARG A 66 -6.67 2.02 4.09
CA ARG A 66 -7.08 1.23 5.26
C ARG A 66 -5.95 1.06 6.27
N VAL A 67 -4.77 0.63 5.82
CA VAL A 67 -3.60 0.44 6.69
C VAL A 67 -3.15 1.77 7.31
N ALA A 68 -3.17 2.87 6.54
CA ALA A 68 -2.86 4.21 7.06
C ALA A 68 -3.84 4.68 8.14
N SER A 69 -5.10 4.26 8.06
CA SER A 69 -6.14 4.59 9.05
C SER A 69 -6.08 3.75 10.33
N LEU A 70 -5.21 2.73 10.41
CA LEU A 70 -5.05 1.96 11.64
C LEU A 70 -4.48 2.86 12.75
N PRO A 71 -5.07 2.86 13.98
CA PRO A 71 -4.70 3.81 15.03
C PRO A 71 -3.20 3.86 15.33
N ALA A 72 -2.54 2.70 15.40
CA ALA A 72 -1.10 2.62 15.66
C ALA A 72 -0.25 3.26 14.54
N ILE A 73 -0.66 3.11 13.27
CA ILE A 73 0.04 3.67 12.11
C ILE A 73 -0.22 5.18 12.02
N ALA A 74 -1.47 5.60 12.20
CA ALA A 74 -1.85 7.01 12.23
C ALA A 74 -1.09 7.76 13.34
N GLN A 75 -1.02 7.18 14.54
CA GLN A 75 -0.29 7.76 15.67
C GLN A 75 1.23 7.81 15.41
N PHE A 76 1.82 6.77 14.82
CA PHE A 76 3.25 6.76 14.46
C PHE A 76 3.62 7.90 13.52
N HIS A 77 2.79 8.16 12.50
CA HIS A 77 3.01 9.28 11.58
C HIS A 77 2.72 10.65 12.20
N ALA A 78 1.72 10.76 13.10
CA ALA A 78 1.44 12.00 13.83
C ALA A 78 2.61 12.42 14.73
N ASN A 79 3.35 11.44 15.29
CA ASN A 79 4.48 11.67 16.18
C ASN A 79 5.81 11.93 15.45
N GLY A 80 5.81 12.10 14.12
CA GLY A 80 7.01 12.46 13.36
C GLY A 80 7.95 11.31 13.05
N GLY A 81 7.53 10.04 13.21
CA GLY A 81 8.32 8.84 12.89
C GLY A 81 8.66 8.64 11.40
N SER A 82 8.54 9.68 10.59
CA SER A 82 8.86 9.68 9.16
C SER A 82 9.39 11.05 8.72
N SER A 83 10.18 11.69 9.58
CA SER A 83 10.96 12.89 9.23
C SER A 83 12.22 12.51 8.48
#